data_AF-A0A1T5K269-F1
#
_entry.id   AF-A0A1T5K269-F1
#
_cell.length_a   1.000
_cell.length_b   1.000
_cell.length_c   1.000
_cell.angle_alpha   90.00
_cell.angle_beta   90.00
_cell.angle_gamma   90.00
#
_symmetry.space_group_name_H-M   'P 1'
#
loop_
_entity.id
_entity.type
_entity.pdbx_description
1 polymer ?
#
loop_
_entity_poly.entity_id
_entity_poly.type
_entity_poly.pdbx_seq_one_letter_code
_entity_poly.pdbx_strand_id
1 'polypeptide(L)'
;MKRILFLTVILLIVSALSAFAQNGKSIYQKYSDAENVSAIYISPAMFRLIGKIPELEINDSDVNLAPVVRTLTGMYILNSENQAINASLRGDVDRFIKGGRYELLMEAKDDGETVRMYTVGDSKTIESFVMFVVDGDETTFICLDGQMPREQTEKLILEAAK
;
A
#
# COMPACT_ATOMS: atom_id res chain seq x y z
N MET A 1 -43.45 4.01 17.03
CA MET A 1 -42.44 5.08 16.82
C MET A 1 -41.10 4.76 17.50
N LYS A 2 -41.06 4.42 18.80
CA LYS A 2 -39.80 4.10 19.53
C LYS A 2 -38.99 2.92 18.95
N ARG A 3 -39.66 1.90 18.38
CA ARG A 3 -39.00 0.74 17.73
C ARG A 3 -38.31 1.07 16.40
N ILE A 4 -38.89 1.98 15.61
CA ILE A 4 -38.31 2.44 14.34
C ILE A 4 -37.06 3.28 14.61
N LEU A 5 -37.12 4.14 15.65
CA LEU A 5 -35.97 4.94 16.12
C LEU A 5 -34.81 4.05 16.61
N PHE A 6 -35.11 2.98 17.34
CA PHE A 6 -34.10 2.02 17.80
C PHE A 6 -33.41 1.28 16.64
N LEU A 7 -34.18 0.86 15.63
CA LEU A 7 -33.65 0.22 14.42
C LEU A 7 -32.76 1.16 13.59
N THR A 8 -33.11 2.45 13.50
CA THR A 8 -32.28 3.45 12.81
C THR A 8 -30.96 3.70 13.54
N VAL A 9 -30.98 3.75 14.87
CA VAL A 9 -29.76 3.91 15.70
C VAL A 9 -28.85 2.70 15.57
N ILE A 10 -29.39 1.48 15.59
CA ILE A 10 -28.60 0.24 15.40
C ILE A 10 -27.99 0.21 13.98
N LEU A 11 -28.75 0.58 12.95
CA LEU A 11 -28.24 0.64 11.57
C LEU A 11 -27.09 1.66 11.43
N LEU A 12 -27.19 2.80 12.13
CA LEU A 12 -26.15 3.83 12.17
C LEU A 12 -24.87 3.35 12.86
N ILE A 13 -25.00 2.61 13.97
CA ILE A 13 -23.87 2.01 14.70
C ILE A 13 -23.21 0.90 13.87
N VAL A 14 -23.99 0.05 13.20
CA VAL A 14 -23.45 -1.00 12.31
C VAL A 14 -22.76 -0.41 11.08
N SER A 15 -23.28 0.71 10.53
CA SER A 15 -22.59 1.43 9.45
C SER A 15 -21.31 2.13 9.88
N ALA A 16 -21.19 2.48 11.17
CA ALA A 16 -19.97 3.06 11.76
C ALA A 16 -18.89 1.99 12.06
N LEU A 17 -19.28 0.72 12.20
CA LEU A 17 -18.35 -0.40 12.35
C LEU A 17 -17.72 -0.85 11.02
N SER A 18 -18.29 -0.44 9.88
CA SER A 18 -17.69 -0.67 8.55
C SER A 18 -16.47 0.21 8.27
N ALA A 19 -16.15 1.15 9.16
CA ALA A 19 -14.90 1.91 9.14
C ALA A 19 -13.74 1.08 9.73
N PHE A 20 -13.73 -0.24 9.49
CA PHE A 20 -12.49 -1.00 9.57
C PHE A 20 -11.51 -0.29 8.66
N ALA A 21 -10.47 0.28 9.26
CA ALA A 21 -9.37 0.94 8.57
C ALA A 21 -8.95 0.04 7.41
N GLN A 22 -9.32 0.44 6.20
CA GLN A 22 -8.83 -0.21 5.00
C GLN A 22 -7.33 0.06 5.03
N ASN A 23 -6.55 -0.95 5.36
CA ASN A 23 -5.10 -0.94 5.24
C ASN A 23 -4.72 -1.78 4.01
N GLY A 24 -3.48 -1.69 3.54
CA GLY A 24 -3.03 -2.43 2.36
C GLY A 24 -3.32 -3.94 2.44
N LYS A 25 -3.22 -4.51 3.65
CA LYS A 25 -3.60 -5.90 3.94
C LYS A 25 -5.06 -6.22 3.61
N SER A 26 -6.00 -5.35 3.98
CA SER A 26 -7.43 -5.58 3.72
C SER A 26 -7.77 -5.58 2.23
N ILE A 27 -7.13 -4.70 1.45
CA ILE A 27 -7.24 -4.69 -0.01
C ILE A 27 -6.69 -6.01 -0.57
N TYR A 28 -5.47 -6.40 -0.16
CA TYR A 28 -4.87 -7.67 -0.56
C TYR A 28 -5.80 -8.86 -0.31
N GLN A 29 -6.30 -9.01 0.91
CA GLN A 29 -7.18 -10.12 1.30
C GLN A 29 -8.49 -10.16 0.50
N LYS A 30 -8.99 -9.02 0.04
CA LYS A 30 -10.22 -8.95 -0.74
C LYS A 30 -10.04 -9.49 -2.16
N TYR A 31 -8.85 -9.30 -2.75
CA TYR A 31 -8.60 -9.59 -4.17
C TYR A 31 -7.65 -10.75 -4.41
N SER A 32 -6.93 -11.25 -3.40
CA SER A 32 -5.86 -12.24 -3.57
C SER A 32 -6.32 -13.59 -4.11
N ASP A 33 -7.59 -13.96 -3.89
CA ASP A 33 -8.17 -15.23 -4.35
C ASP A 33 -9.05 -15.06 -5.60
N ALA A 34 -9.06 -13.88 -6.20
CA ALA A 34 -9.88 -13.60 -7.36
C ALA A 34 -9.23 -14.10 -8.67
N GLU A 35 -10.07 -14.46 -9.63
CA GLU A 35 -9.62 -14.98 -10.92
C GLU A 35 -8.93 -13.88 -11.76
N ASN A 36 -7.82 -14.24 -12.43
CA ASN A 36 -6.95 -13.31 -13.18
C ASN A 36 -6.38 -12.18 -12.30
N VAL A 37 -6.05 -12.52 -11.05
CA VAL A 37 -5.27 -11.68 -10.14
C VAL A 37 -4.02 -12.45 -9.71
N SER A 38 -2.84 -11.87 -9.95
CA SER A 38 -1.59 -12.30 -9.34
C SER A 38 -1.41 -11.60 -8.01
N ALA A 39 -1.24 -12.35 -6.92
CA ALA A 39 -1.20 -11.81 -5.57
C ALA A 39 0.03 -12.31 -4.80
N ILE A 40 0.87 -11.39 -4.31
CA ILE A 40 2.07 -11.70 -3.53
C ILE A 40 2.00 -10.99 -2.18
N TYR A 41 2.26 -11.72 -1.10
CA TYR A 41 2.44 -11.16 0.24
C TYR A 41 3.81 -11.53 0.79
N ILE A 42 4.55 -10.52 1.24
CA ILE A 42 5.83 -10.69 1.94
C ILE A 42 5.63 -10.33 3.40
N SER A 43 5.90 -11.30 4.27
CA SER A 43 5.72 -11.16 5.71
C SER A 43 6.92 -10.52 6.41
N PRO A 44 6.73 -9.99 7.64
CA PRO A 44 7.84 -9.54 8.50
C PRO A 44 8.95 -10.58 8.70
N ALA A 45 8.59 -11.87 8.68
CA ALA A 45 9.58 -12.93 8.83
C ALA A 45 10.57 -12.95 7.67
N MET A 46 10.10 -12.72 6.44
CA MET A 46 10.96 -12.64 5.27
C MET A 46 11.88 -11.42 5.33
N PHE A 47 11.36 -10.25 5.72
CA PHE A 47 12.18 -9.04 5.87
C PHE A 47 13.27 -9.19 6.93
N ARG A 48 12.99 -9.90 8.04
CA ARG A 48 14.03 -10.21 9.05
C ARG A 48 15.09 -11.19 8.54
N LEU A 49 14.76 -12.06 7.59
CA LEU A 49 15.76 -12.92 6.94
C LEU A 49 16.63 -12.09 6.00
N ILE A 50 16.00 -11.28 5.14
CA ILE A 50 16.68 -10.39 4.19
C ILE A 50 17.58 -9.41 4.94
N GLY A 51 17.04 -8.65 5.89
CA GLY A 51 17.80 -7.64 6.63
C GLY A 51 18.93 -8.17 7.53
N LYS A 52 19.15 -9.49 7.62
CA LYS A 52 20.35 -10.07 8.26
C LYS A 52 21.50 -10.28 7.29
N ILE A 53 21.25 -10.19 5.98
CA ILE A 53 22.27 -10.26 4.94
C ILE A 53 23.06 -8.93 4.98
N PRO A 54 24.38 -8.97 5.22
CA PRO A 54 25.20 -7.76 5.37
C PRO A 54 25.27 -6.89 4.11
N GLU A 55 25.12 -7.49 2.93
CA GLU A 55 25.38 -6.92 1.60
C GLU A 55 24.09 -6.49 0.87
N LEU A 56 23.11 -5.94 1.58
CA LEU A 56 21.96 -5.29 0.90
C LEU A 56 22.35 -3.87 0.48
N GLU A 57 23.21 -3.80 -0.51
CA GLU A 57 23.64 -2.58 -1.19
C GLU A 57 22.89 -2.46 -2.52
N ILE A 58 22.40 -1.27 -2.85
CA ILE A 58 21.87 -0.98 -4.19
C ILE A 58 23.06 -0.54 -5.04
N ASN A 59 23.33 -1.24 -6.15
CA ASN A 59 24.22 -0.78 -7.23
C ASN A 59 25.51 -0.04 -6.77
N ASP A 60 26.47 -0.76 -6.17
CA ASP A 60 27.79 -0.21 -5.76
C ASP A 60 27.72 1.06 -4.86
N SER A 61 26.55 1.38 -4.30
CA SER A 61 26.38 2.51 -3.39
C SER A 61 26.45 2.03 -1.94
N ASP A 62 27.16 2.78 -1.08
CA ASP A 62 27.33 2.55 0.38
C ASP A 62 26.00 2.63 1.18
N VAL A 63 24.85 2.61 0.52
CA VAL A 63 23.55 2.81 1.15
C VAL A 63 22.97 1.49 1.62
N ASN A 64 23.18 1.22 2.91
CA ASN A 64 22.66 0.06 3.61
C ASN A 64 21.13 0.12 3.77
N LEU A 65 20.41 -0.81 3.12
CA LEU A 65 18.95 -0.91 3.21
C LEU A 65 18.45 -1.62 4.47
N ALA A 66 19.31 -2.36 5.17
CA ALA A 66 18.92 -3.22 6.27
C ALA A 66 18.15 -2.49 7.39
N PRO A 67 18.49 -1.24 7.78
CA PRO A 67 17.71 -0.47 8.74
C PRO A 67 16.26 -0.27 8.33
N VAL A 68 15.99 0.08 7.07
CA VAL A 68 14.63 0.29 6.56
C VAL A 68 13.91 -1.05 6.43
N VAL A 69 14.52 -2.05 5.81
CA VAL A 69 13.93 -3.37 5.57
C VAL A 69 13.50 -4.04 6.88
N ARG A 70 14.29 -3.90 7.96
CA ARG A 70 13.96 -4.50 9.27
C ARG A 70 12.71 -3.90 9.92
N THR A 71 12.29 -2.69 9.52
CA THR A 71 11.09 -2.02 10.07
C THR A 71 9.82 -2.38 9.31
N LEU A 72 9.92 -3.12 8.21
CA LEU A 72 8.78 -3.48 7.38
C LEU A 72 7.89 -4.52 8.08
N THR A 73 6.59 -4.21 8.11
CA THR A 73 5.54 -5.04 8.71
C THR A 73 4.72 -5.81 7.69
N GLY A 74 4.85 -5.51 6.40
CA GLY A 74 4.21 -6.26 5.32
C GLY A 74 4.40 -5.60 3.96
N MET A 75 4.49 -6.41 2.91
CA MET A 75 4.35 -5.94 1.53
C MET A 75 3.27 -6.74 0.84
N TYR A 76 2.38 -6.03 0.16
CA TYR A 76 1.21 -6.56 -0.51
C TYR A 76 1.27 -6.12 -1.97
N ILE A 77 1.27 -7.08 -2.89
CA ILE A 77 1.30 -6.83 -4.32
C ILE A 77 0.10 -7.53 -4.93
N LEU A 78 -0.68 -6.77 -5.68
CA LEU A 78 -1.73 -7.29 -6.55
C LEU A 78 -1.44 -6.80 -7.96
N ASN A 79 -1.55 -7.70 -8.92
CA ASN A 79 -1.63 -7.35 -10.33
C ASN A 79 -2.88 -8.01 -10.92
N SER A 80 -3.68 -7.25 -11.65
CA SER A 80 -4.92 -7.77 -12.24
C SER A 80 -5.11 -7.31 -13.68
N GLU A 81 -5.46 -8.27 -14.53
CA GLU A 81 -5.84 -8.09 -15.94
C GLU A 81 -7.37 -8.18 -16.11
N ASN A 82 -8.14 -8.17 -15.02
CA ASN A 82 -9.60 -8.30 -15.04
C ASN A 82 -10.26 -6.92 -14.88
N GLN A 83 -10.91 -6.43 -15.92
CA GLN A 83 -11.48 -5.09 -15.97
C GLN A 83 -12.47 -4.78 -14.82
N ALA A 84 -13.29 -5.75 -14.39
CA ALA A 84 -14.24 -5.55 -13.29
C ALA A 84 -13.53 -5.46 -11.93
N ILE A 85 -12.49 -6.27 -11.75
CA ILE A 85 -11.62 -6.21 -10.57
C ILE A 85 -10.85 -4.90 -10.57
N ASN A 86 -10.31 -4.46 -11.69
CA ASN A 86 -9.53 -3.22 -11.82
C ASN A 86 -10.35 -1.99 -11.43
N ALA A 87 -11.59 -1.89 -11.92
CA ALA A 87 -12.50 -0.82 -11.52
C ALA A 87 -12.78 -0.83 -10.00
N SER A 88 -12.99 -2.03 -9.43
CA SER A 88 -13.27 -2.19 -8.00
C SER A 88 -12.04 -1.88 -7.14
N LEU A 89 -10.87 -2.40 -7.52
CA LEU A 89 -9.58 -2.21 -6.86
C LEU A 89 -9.23 -0.73 -6.84
N ARG A 90 -9.37 -0.03 -7.97
CA ARG A 90 -9.19 1.43 -8.04
C ARG A 90 -10.08 2.17 -7.04
N GLY A 91 -11.37 1.82 -6.97
CA GLY A 91 -12.30 2.44 -6.04
C GLY A 91 -11.97 2.18 -4.56
N ASP A 92 -11.40 1.02 -4.25
CA ASP A 92 -10.93 0.67 -2.91
C ASP A 92 -9.64 1.41 -2.56
N VAL A 93 -8.67 1.46 -3.47
CA VAL A 93 -7.42 2.21 -3.31
C VAL A 93 -7.70 3.69 -3.10
N ASP A 94 -8.59 4.30 -3.90
CA ASP A 94 -8.97 5.71 -3.73
C ASP A 94 -9.56 6.00 -2.34
N ARG A 95 -10.36 5.07 -1.81
CA ARG A 95 -10.93 5.19 -0.46
C ARG A 95 -9.88 4.98 0.62
N PHE A 96 -8.99 4.02 0.43
CA PHE A 96 -7.86 3.76 1.32
C PHE A 96 -6.94 4.98 1.45
N ILE A 97 -6.49 5.54 0.32
CA ILE A 97 -5.63 6.73 0.28
C ILE A 97 -6.30 7.92 0.97
N LYS A 98 -7.57 8.20 0.64
CA LYS A 98 -8.33 9.31 1.25
C LYS A 98 -8.57 9.11 2.75
N GLY A 99 -8.97 7.90 3.15
CA GLY A 99 -9.26 7.56 4.54
C GLY A 99 -8.00 7.56 5.43
N GLY A 100 -6.87 7.14 4.89
CA GLY A 100 -5.57 7.14 5.58
C GLY A 100 -4.88 8.50 5.62
N ARG A 101 -5.37 9.51 4.89
CA ARG A 101 -4.71 10.82 4.70
C ARG A 101 -3.31 10.69 4.08
N TYR A 102 -3.19 9.82 3.09
CA TYR A 102 -1.97 9.67 2.32
C TYR A 102 -1.68 10.94 1.50
N GLU A 103 -0.40 11.29 1.42
CA GLU A 103 0.14 12.36 0.59
C GLU A 103 0.60 11.79 -0.75
N LEU A 104 0.25 12.46 -1.86
CA LEU A 104 0.75 12.11 -3.20
C LEU A 104 2.21 12.58 -3.30
N LEU A 105 3.12 11.64 -3.56
CA LEU A 105 4.54 11.92 -3.75
C LEU A 105 4.89 12.14 -5.22
N MET A 106 4.36 11.29 -6.10
CA MET A 106 4.65 11.30 -7.53
C MET A 106 3.42 10.87 -8.32
N GLU A 107 3.19 11.55 -9.44
CA GLU A 107 2.27 11.11 -10.48
C GLU A 107 3.02 11.19 -11.82
N ALA A 108 3.13 10.07 -12.51
CA ALA A 108 3.63 9.98 -13.87
C ALA A 108 2.50 9.49 -14.79
N LYS A 109 2.43 10.06 -15.99
CA LYS A 109 1.48 9.68 -17.03
C LYS A 109 2.22 9.59 -18.34
N ASP A 110 2.14 8.43 -18.99
CA ASP A 110 2.80 8.17 -20.26
C ASP A 110 1.95 7.19 -21.09
N ASP A 111 1.64 7.52 -22.34
CA ASP A 111 0.93 6.66 -23.32
C ASP A 111 -0.20 5.72 -22.79
N GLY A 112 -1.03 6.20 -21.86
CA GLY A 112 -2.16 5.43 -21.31
C GLY A 112 -1.84 4.72 -19.98
N GLU A 113 -0.59 4.73 -19.56
CA GLU A 113 -0.13 4.37 -18.23
C GLU A 113 -0.26 5.56 -17.27
N THR A 114 -0.67 5.28 -16.04
CA THR A 114 -0.63 6.22 -14.93
C THR A 114 -0.05 5.55 -13.70
N VAL A 115 1.09 6.04 -13.24
CA VAL A 115 1.74 5.63 -12.01
C VAL A 115 1.51 6.68 -10.94
N ARG A 116 1.01 6.27 -9.77
CA ARG A 116 0.90 7.13 -8.59
C ARG A 116 1.60 6.52 -7.40
N MET A 117 2.41 7.30 -6.72
CA MET A 117 3.08 6.93 -5.48
C MET A 117 2.57 7.82 -4.34
N TYR A 118 2.26 7.19 -3.20
CA TYR A 118 1.71 7.84 -2.02
C TYR A 118 2.46 7.40 -0.78
N THR A 119 2.43 8.25 0.25
CA THR A 119 2.93 7.89 1.57
C THR A 119 2.08 8.47 2.69
N VAL A 120 2.14 7.86 3.87
CA VAL A 120 1.62 8.42 5.11
C VAL A 120 2.64 8.22 6.22
N GLY A 121 2.69 9.17 7.14
CA GLY A 121 3.54 9.13 8.32
C GLY A 121 3.70 10.51 8.94
N ASP A 122 4.72 10.66 9.78
CA ASP A 122 5.05 11.91 10.45
C ASP A 122 6.44 12.43 10.03
N SER A 123 6.90 13.51 10.66
CA SER A 123 8.20 14.15 10.36
C SER A 123 9.43 13.23 10.48
N LYS A 124 9.33 12.10 11.18
CA LYS A 124 10.43 11.18 11.48
C LYS A 124 10.23 9.80 10.86
N THR A 125 8.98 9.41 10.65
CA THR A 125 8.63 8.04 10.26
C THR A 125 7.71 8.04 9.05
N ILE A 126 7.99 7.15 8.10
CA ILE A 126 7.06 6.74 7.05
C ILE A 126 6.39 5.44 7.52
N GLU A 127 5.07 5.47 7.64
CA GLU A 127 4.28 4.33 8.13
C GLU A 127 3.86 3.41 6.99
N SER A 128 3.56 3.98 5.82
CA SER A 128 3.15 3.20 4.66
C SER A 128 3.51 3.91 3.37
N PHE A 129 3.86 3.12 2.37
CA PHE A 129 4.11 3.54 1.01
C PHE A 129 3.20 2.74 0.08
N VAL A 130 2.51 3.44 -0.83
CA VAL A 130 1.58 2.84 -1.79
C VAL A 130 1.97 3.25 -3.20
N MET A 131 2.10 2.30 -4.10
CA MET A 131 2.18 2.53 -5.54
C MET A 131 0.94 1.93 -6.21
N PHE A 132 0.32 2.72 -7.07
CA PHE A 132 -0.82 2.29 -7.86
C PHE A 132 -0.58 2.64 -9.32
N VAL A 133 -0.55 1.61 -10.16
CA VAL A 133 -0.32 1.70 -11.60
C VAL A 133 -1.57 1.24 -12.33
N VAL A 134 -1.98 2.03 -13.31
CA VAL A 134 -3.03 1.67 -14.26
C VAL A 134 -2.40 1.75 -15.64
N ASP A 135 -2.33 0.63 -16.36
CA ASP A 135 -1.78 0.55 -17.71
C ASP A 135 -2.79 -0.18 -18.60
N GLY A 136 -3.52 0.57 -19.43
CA GLY A 136 -4.59 0.00 -20.26
C GLY A 136 -5.63 -0.78 -19.44
N ASP A 137 -5.69 -2.09 -19.67
CA ASP A 137 -6.59 -3.03 -18.98
C ASP A 137 -5.91 -3.76 -17.80
N GLU A 138 -4.69 -3.38 -17.44
CA GLU A 138 -3.93 -3.91 -16.31
C GLU A 138 -3.91 -2.91 -15.13
N THR A 139 -3.96 -3.41 -13.91
CA THR A 139 -3.84 -2.60 -12.71
C THR A 139 -2.95 -3.28 -11.69
N THR A 140 -1.89 -2.58 -11.29
CA THR A 140 -0.98 -3.02 -10.24
C THR A 140 -1.14 -2.16 -9.00
N PHE A 141 -1.28 -2.82 -7.85
CA PHE A 141 -1.28 -2.22 -6.52
C PHE A 141 -0.14 -2.80 -5.71
N ILE A 142 0.71 -1.93 -5.18
CA ILE A 142 1.77 -2.28 -4.23
C ILE A 142 1.58 -1.46 -2.97
N CYS A 143 1.55 -2.11 -1.82
CA CYS A 143 1.54 -1.46 -0.51
C CYS A 143 2.63 -2.04 0.36
N LEU A 144 3.43 -1.16 0.96
CA LEU A 144 4.53 -1.47 1.85
C LEU A 144 4.28 -0.77 3.19
N ASP A 145 3.99 -1.55 4.23
CA ASP A 145 3.71 -1.04 5.57
C ASP A 145 4.93 -1.26 6.47
N GLY A 146 5.21 -0.31 7.36
CA GLY A 146 6.30 -0.39 8.32
C GLY A 146 6.40 0.80 9.25
N GLN A 147 7.56 0.96 9.88
CA GLN A 147 7.94 2.15 10.66
C GLN A 147 9.30 2.63 10.16
N MET A 148 9.32 3.07 8.91
CA MET A 148 10.55 3.36 8.18
C MET A 148 11.10 4.72 8.59
N PRO A 149 12.39 4.83 8.97
CA PRO A 149 12.99 6.12 9.29
C PRO A 149 13.01 7.02 8.05
N ARG A 150 12.32 8.16 8.10
CA ARG A 150 12.10 9.04 6.94
C ARG A 150 13.42 9.48 6.30
N GLU A 151 14.40 9.91 7.10
CA GLU A 151 15.71 10.34 6.60
C GLU A 151 16.43 9.24 5.79
N GLN A 152 16.32 7.97 6.24
CA GLN A 152 16.95 6.85 5.53
C GLN A 152 16.20 6.55 4.23
N THR A 153 14.86 6.51 4.27
CA THR A 153 14.04 6.28 3.09
C THR A 153 14.23 7.37 2.03
N GLU A 154 14.35 8.64 2.42
CA GLU A 154 14.65 9.74 1.51
C GLU A 154 16.00 9.55 0.80
N LYS A 155 17.05 9.14 1.54
CA LYS A 155 18.35 8.79 0.96
C LYS A 155 18.22 7.64 -0.06
N LEU A 156 17.42 6.61 0.24
CA LEU A 156 17.19 5.51 -0.71
C LEU A 156 16.57 5.97 -2.02
N ILE A 157 15.53 6.81 -1.92
CA ILE A 157 14.83 7.35 -3.10
C ILE A 157 15.77 8.22 -3.94
N LEU A 158 16.60 9.05 -3.30
CA LEU A 158 17.56 9.89 -3.99
C LEU A 158 18.63 9.09 -4.74
N GLU A 159 19.11 7.98 -4.18
CA GLU A 159 20.06 7.11 -4.89
C GLU A 159 19.40 6.33 -6.02
N ALA A 160 18.18 5.84 -5.84
CA ALA A 160 17.46 5.09 -6.89
C ALA A 160 17.05 5.97 -8.09
N ALA A 161 17.03 7.30 -7.92
CA ALA A 161 16.70 8.26 -8.97
C ALA A 161 17.92 8.76 -9.77
N LYS A 162 19.15 8.35 -9.40
CA LYS A 162 20.37 8.62 -10.16
C LYS A 162 20.57 7.57 -11.26
#